data_AF-A0A3R6QF89-F1
#
_entry.id   AF-A0A3R6QF89-F1
#
_cell.length_a   1.000
_cell.length_b   1.000
_cell.length_c   1.000
_cell.angle_alpha   90.00
_cell.angle_beta   90.00
_cell.angle_gamma   90.00
#
_symmetry.space_group_name_H-M   'P 1'
#
loop_
_entity.id
_entity.type
_entity.pdbx_description
1 polymer ?
#
loop_
_entity_poly.entity_id
_entity_poly.type
_entity_poly.pdbx_seq_one_letter_code
_entity_poly.pdbx_strand_id
1 'polypeptide(L)' 'MLCVNIDKLYELQGEMNETQMAKKLGISRSQLWRIKTGHSSVGQEFIAKFKKSFPEIRIDDIFFVSDVPLKEHKSIDGTV' A
#
# COMPACT_ATOMS: atom_id res chain seq x y z
N MET A 1 -5.07 9.37 -10.04
CA MET A 1 -5.06 8.86 -8.65
C MET A 1 -3.63 8.56 -8.22
N LEU A 2 -3.26 8.76 -6.96
CA LEU A 2 -1.93 8.35 -6.48
C LEU A 2 -1.91 6.86 -6.12
N CYS A 3 -0.97 6.14 -6.71
CA CYS A 3 -0.79 4.69 -6.62
C CYS A 3 0.61 4.36 -6.09
N VAL A 4 0.80 3.09 -5.71
CA VAL A 4 2.08 2.54 -5.24
C VAL A 4 2.61 1.54 -6.24
N ASN A 5 3.90 1.58 -6.52
CA ASN A 5 4.61 0.54 -7.25
C ASN A 5 4.68 -0.71 -6.36
N ILE A 6 3.85 -1.69 -6.67
CA ILE A 6 3.67 -2.89 -5.85
C ILE A 6 4.92 -3.76 -5.86
N ASP A 7 5.62 -3.86 -7.00
CA ASP A 7 6.85 -4.64 -7.10
C ASP A 7 7.93 -4.05 -6.19
N LYS A 8 8.09 -2.72 -6.21
CA LYS A 8 9.01 -2.02 -5.30
C LYS A 8 8.59 -2.16 -3.84
N LEU A 9 7.29 -2.19 -3.56
CA LEU A 9 6.80 -2.42 -2.19
C LEU A 9 7.14 -3.83 -1.70
N TYR A 10 7.11 -4.85 -2.57
CA TYR A 10 7.55 -6.21 -2.26
C TYR A 10 9.06 -6.31 -2.09
N GLU A 11 9.85 -5.63 -2.92
CA GLU A 11 11.31 -5.53 -2.73
C GLU A 11 11.65 -4.94 -1.35
N LEU A 12 10.98 -3.86 -0.96
CA LEU A 12 11.16 -3.22 0.35
C LEU A 12 10.66 -4.08 1.53
N GLN A 13 9.67 -4.93 1.28
CA GLN A 13 9.19 -5.86 2.29
C GLN A 13 10.24 -6.94 2.59
N GLY A 14 10.95 -7.44 1.58
CA GLY A 14 11.91 -8.52 1.73
C GLY A 14 11.30 -9.72 2.45
N GLU A 15 11.94 -10.18 3.53
CA GLU A 15 11.52 -11.33 4.31
C GLU A 15 10.44 -11.01 5.37
N MET A 16 10.02 -9.75 5.51
CA MET A 16 8.98 -9.38 6.48
C MET A 16 7.64 -10.00 6.09
N ASN A 17 6.94 -10.58 7.05
CA ASN A 17 5.53 -10.92 6.86
C ASN A 17 4.65 -9.67 6.85
N GLU A 18 3.38 -9.81 6.45
CA GLU A 18 2.43 -8.69 6.35
C GLU A 18 2.26 -7.91 7.65
N THR A 19 2.30 -8.60 8.80
CA THR A 19 2.18 -7.96 10.13
C THR A 19 3.40 -7.10 10.43
N GLN A 20 4.60 -7.61 10.16
CA GLN A 20 5.86 -6.90 10.35
C GLN A 20 5.94 -5.67 9.42
N MET A 21 5.57 -5.84 8.15
CA MET A 21 5.57 -4.74 7.18
C MET A 21 4.55 -3.65 7.57
N ALA A 22 3.33 -4.03 7.94
CA ALA A 22 2.32 -3.09 8.40
C ALA A 22 2.77 -2.33 9.66
N LYS A 23 3.38 -3.03 10.62
CA LYS A 23 3.95 -2.42 11.84
C LYS A 23 5.09 -1.46 11.49
N LYS A 24 6.00 -1.83 10.60
CA LYS A 24 7.11 -0.98 10.14
C LYS A 24 6.60 0.29 9.46
N LEU A 25 5.55 0.18 8.64
CA LEU A 25 4.89 1.31 7.98
C LEU A 25 3.95 2.11 8.90
N GLY A 26 3.68 1.67 10.13
CA GLY A 26 2.75 2.34 11.03
C GLY A 26 1.30 2.36 10.53
N ILE A 27 0.87 1.31 9.84
CA ILE A 27 -0.50 1.15 9.32
C ILE A 27 -1.13 -0.17 9.75
N SER A 28 -2.45 -0.31 9.54
CA SER A 28 -3.13 -1.58 9.77
C SER A 28 -2.82 -2.60 8.67
N ARG A 29 -2.88 -3.89 9.00
CA ARG A 29 -2.75 -4.99 8.03
C ARG A 29 -3.78 -4.89 6.91
N SER A 30 -5.02 -4.52 7.23
CA SER A 30 -6.09 -4.37 6.24
C SER A 30 -5.81 -3.22 5.26
N GLN A 31 -5.21 -2.12 5.74
CA GLN A 31 -4.78 -1.03 4.85
C GLN A 31 -3.65 -1.48 3.93
N LEU A 32 -2.65 -2.21 4.44
CA LEU A 32 -1.56 -2.75 3.62
C LEU A 32 -2.09 -3.70 2.54
N TRP A 33 -3.02 -4.59 2.91
CA TRP A 33 -3.67 -5.50 1.98
C TRP A 33 -4.41 -4.75 0.88
N ARG A 34 -5.23 -3.74 1.22
CA ARG A 34 -5.97 -2.96 0.20
C ARG A 34 -5.05 -2.21 -0.76
N ILE A 35 -3.91 -1.71 -0.29
CA ILE A 35 -2.92 -1.05 -1.15
C ILE A 35 -2.31 -2.05 -2.12
N LYS A 36 -1.82 -3.19 -1.62
CA LYS A 36 -1.19 -4.24 -2.45
C LYS A 36 -2.13 -4.86 -3.48
N THR A 37 -3.40 -4.96 -3.15
CA THR A 37 -4.42 -5.54 -4.04
C THR A 37 -5.03 -4.52 -5.00
N GLY A 38 -4.74 -3.23 -4.85
CA GLY A 38 -5.29 -2.16 -5.67
C GLY A 38 -6.74 -1.80 -5.32
N HIS A 39 -7.17 -2.07 -4.08
CA HIS A 39 -8.48 -1.70 -3.53
C HIS A 39 -8.48 -0.34 -2.80
N SER A 40 -7.32 0.32 -2.67
CA SER A 40 -7.22 1.65 -2.07
C SER A 40 -6.17 2.50 -2.77
N SER A 41 -6.53 3.75 -3.03
CA SER A 41 -5.55 4.79 -3.32
C SER A 41 -4.74 5.09 -2.07
N VAL A 42 -3.58 5.72 -2.26
CA VAL A 42 -2.75 6.19 -1.14
C VAL A 42 -2.86 7.71 -1.02
N GLY A 43 -3.06 8.17 0.22
CA GLY A 43 -3.13 9.59 0.56
C GLY A 43 -1.84 10.08 1.22
N GLN A 44 -1.79 11.40 1.47
CA GLN A 44 -0.66 12.07 2.10
C GLN A 44 -0.21 11.41 3.42
N GLU A 45 -1.14 10.96 4.26
CA GLU A 45 -0.81 10.30 5.53
C GLU A 45 0.01 9.02 5.31
N PHE A 46 -0.34 8.21 4.30
CA PHE A 46 0.41 7.00 3.98
C PHE A 46 1.82 7.33 3.47
N ILE A 47 1.95 8.37 2.63
CA ILE A 47 3.26 8.83 2.12
C ILE A 47 4.15 9.31 3.26
N ALA A 48 3.61 10.09 4.20
CA ALA A 48 4.36 10.59 5.34
C ALA A 48 4.88 9.45 6.22
N LYS A 49 4.01 8.45 6.49
CA LYS A 49 4.39 7.23 7.22
C LYS A 49 5.45 6.43 6.47
N PHE A 50 5.27 6.21 5.17
CA PHE A 50 6.23 5.52 4.32
C PHE A 50 7.61 6.20 4.40
N LYS A 51 7.67 7.52 4.19
CA LYS A 51 8.93 8.27 4.20
C LYS A 51 9.61 8.26 5.56
N LYS A 52 8.83 8.24 6.66
CA LYS A 52 9.38 8.05 8.01
C LYS A 52 10.00 6.66 8.20
N SER A 53 9.38 5.63 7.62
CA SER A 53 9.83 4.22 7.76
C SER A 53 10.98 3.83 6.83
N PHE A 54 11.11 4.55 5.70
CA PHE A 54 12.12 4.36 4.66
C PHE A 54 12.72 5.72 4.24
N PRO A 55 13.50 6.37 5.13
CA PRO A 55 14.00 7.74 4.92
C PRO A 55 14.95 7.86 3.73
N GLU A 56 15.69 6.80 3.39
CA GLU A 56 16.63 6.78 2.27
C GLU A 56 15.94 6.63 0.90
N ILE A 57 14.68 6.17 0.87
CA ILE A 57 13.97 5.89 -0.37
C ILE A 57 13.27 7.16 -0.86
N ARG A 58 13.42 7.50 -2.15
CA ARG A 58 12.69 8.63 -2.74
C ARG A 58 11.22 8.26 -2.91
N ILE A 59 10.34 9.22 -2.66
CA ILE A 59 8.89 9.02 -2.81
C ILE A 59 8.56 8.71 -4.28
N ASP A 60 9.22 9.39 -5.22
CA ASP A 60 8.98 9.23 -6.66
C ASP A 60 9.34 7.83 -7.20
N ASP A 61 10.19 7.07 -6.50
CA ASP A 61 10.53 5.68 -6.89
C ASP A 61 9.42 4.70 -6.52
N ILE A 62 8.48 5.12 -5.67
CA ILE A 62 7.47 4.27 -5.03
C ILE A 62 6.06 4.70 -5.43
N PHE A 63 5.82 6.01 -5.52
CA PHE A 63 4.49 6.57 -5.75
C PHE A 63 4.39 7.17 -7.13
N PHE A 64 3.29 6.91 -7.83
CA PHE A 64 3.05 7.42 -9.17
C PHE A 64 1.57 7.76 -9.38
N VAL A 65 1.29 8.60 -10.38
CA VAL A 65 -0.09 8.93 -10.75
C VAL A 65 -0.56 7.96 -11.83
N SER A 66 -1.74 7.38 -11.64
CA SER A 66 -2.41 6.51 -12.60
C SER A 66 -3.86 6.94 -12.81
N ASP A 67 -4.35 6.73 -14.03
CA ASP A 67 -5.76 6.91 -14.41
C ASP A 67 -6.52 5.57 -14.43
N VAL A 68 -5.85 4.46 -14.13
CA VAL A 68 -6.48 3.14 -13.99
C VAL A 68 -7.33 3.12 -12.71
N PRO A 69 -8.63 2.77 -12.78
CA PRO A 69 -9.47 2.67 -11.60
C PRO A 69 -8.99 1.60 -10.59
N LEU A 70 -9.29 1.81 -9.31
CA LEU A 70 -9.08 0.79 -8.27
C LEU A 70 -9.95 -0.43 -8.56
N LYS A 71 -9.49 -1.61 -8.12
CA LYS A 71 -10.32 -2.81 -8.13
C LYS A 71 -11.49 -2.61 -7.19
N GLU A 72 -12.69 -2.90 -7.65
CA GLU A 72 -13.87 -2.91 -6.80
C GLU A 72 -13.70 -3.97 -5.70
N HIS A 73 -14.03 -3.59 -4.47
CA HIS A 73 -14.18 -4.56 -3.41
C HIS A 73 -15.49 -5.30 -3.66
N LYS A 74 -15.44 -6.52 -4.20
CA LYS A 74 -16.63 -7.37 -4.26
C LYS A 74 -17.06 -7.66 -2.83
N SER A 75 -18.09 -6.98 -2.36
CA SER A 75 -18.87 -7.48 -1.23
C SER A 75 -19.31 -8.89 -1.62
N ILE A 76 -18.89 -9.89 -0.85
CA ILE A 76 -19.60 -11.16 -0.79
C ILE A 76 -20.97 -10.83 -0.19
N ASP A 77 -21.88 -10.41 -1.05
CA ASP A 77 -23.28 -10.26 -0.70
C ASP A 77 -23.92 -11.64 -0.85
N GLY A 78 -24.41 -12.18 0.27
CA GLY A 78 -25.28 -13.35 0.31
C GLY A 78 -24.60 -14.71 0.49
N THR A 79 -24.43 -15.12 1.76
CA THR A 79 -24.93 -16.45 2.18
C THR A 79 -25.68 -16.27 3.49
N VAL A 80 -26.98 -16.58 3.40
CA VAL A 80 -27.95 -16.71 4.50
C VAL A 80 -27.47 -17.71 5.54
#